data_AF-A0A8J9VTM6-F1
#
_entry.id   AF-A0A8J9VTM6-F1
#
_cell.length_a   1.000
_cell.length_b   1.000
_cell.length_c   1.000
_cell.angle_alpha   90.00
_cell.angle_beta   90.00
_cell.angle_gamma   90.00
#
_symmetry.space_group_name_H-M   'P 1'
#
loop_
_entity.id
_entity.type
_entity.pdbx_description
1 polymer ?
#
loop_
_entity_poly.entity_id
_entity_poly.type
_entity_poly.pdbx_seq_one_letter_code
_entity_poly.pdbx_strand_id
1 'polypeptide(L)'
;MPTTRGYSMNLMVALAVFCVAAHISSGQSTREVSAQCRYTGEGERAYTFVLPPSSVHNCGSGLEQEEMRELRETVQQLVTKTQQLETEAQQQENKVRQLETEVQQQKTEVEQLQTKVQVLETKSLEDKCAEGHRLPGVPSCYHLWKLGCRQSGSYVVSSNVSDVYCDFHNFTSLSGEIPQTCSPLYESDMASGQYTIDPDGPGNGVKPFSVYCDMDSVPGKGVTVISHDSEARTQVTGYSGAGSYMRDVTYQASLDEIRALIVVSQSCQQFLKYECYHSAMNFGDTDIAWWMTWDGRRADYWGGATPGSGKCGCGQEGTCDNGKPKCNCDNNDNNWRSDEGLLTHNPDLPVTQLRFGDTLGYQANGYHRLGKLRCS
;
A
#
# COMPACT_ATOMS: atom_id res chain seq x y z
N MET A 1 -75.96 -6.30 60.00
CA MET A 1 -75.74 -4.86 59.80
C MET A 1 -74.62 -4.70 58.78
N PRO A 2 -74.91 -4.14 57.59
CA PRO A 2 -73.95 -4.03 56.51
C PRO A 2 -73.14 -2.73 56.66
N THR A 3 -71.82 -2.80 56.60
CA THR A 3 -70.96 -1.64 56.37
C THR A 3 -70.53 -1.65 54.91
N THR A 4 -71.26 -0.88 54.11
CA THR A 4 -70.91 -0.41 52.77
C THR A 4 -69.49 0.15 52.76
N ARG A 5 -68.53 -0.61 52.23
CA ARG A 5 -67.25 -0.05 51.77
C ARG A 5 -67.47 0.49 50.37
N GLY A 6 -67.70 1.80 50.29
CA GLY A 6 -67.74 2.53 49.03
C GLY A 6 -66.41 2.39 48.29
N TYR A 7 -66.46 1.88 47.06
CA TYR A 7 -65.35 2.04 46.14
C TYR A 7 -65.26 3.51 45.75
N SER A 8 -64.05 4.06 45.82
CA SER A 8 -63.76 5.44 45.40
C SER A 8 -64.26 5.67 43.98
N MET A 9 -64.88 6.83 43.74
CA MET A 9 -65.39 7.29 42.45
C MET A 9 -64.36 7.15 41.31
N ASN A 10 -63.06 7.20 41.65
CA ASN A 10 -61.95 7.01 40.72
C ASN A 10 -61.83 5.58 40.14
N LEU A 11 -62.25 4.54 40.88
CA LEU A 11 -62.13 3.15 40.42
C LEU A 11 -63.23 2.80 39.40
N MET A 12 -64.43 3.35 39.56
CA MET A 12 -65.52 3.17 38.59
C MET A 12 -65.27 3.94 37.29
N VAL A 13 -64.69 5.14 37.38
CA VAL A 13 -64.30 5.93 36.19
C VAL A 13 -63.18 5.23 35.42
N ALA A 14 -62.19 4.64 36.11
CA ALA A 14 -61.11 3.90 35.46
C ALA A 14 -61.59 2.66 34.69
N LEU A 15 -62.54 1.90 35.26
CA LEU A 15 -63.12 0.71 34.59
C LEU A 15 -63.99 1.07 33.38
N ALA A 16 -64.71 2.20 33.44
CA ALA A 16 -65.48 2.71 32.30
C ALA A 16 -64.58 3.20 31.15
N VAL A 17 -63.46 3.87 31.45
CA VAL A 17 -62.47 4.31 30.45
C VAL A 17 -61.81 3.11 29.75
N PHE A 18 -61.53 2.02 30.47
CA PHE A 18 -60.97 0.80 29.88
C PHE A 18 -61.94 0.08 28.93
N CYS A 19 -63.24 0.04 29.25
CA CYS A 19 -64.25 -0.55 28.35
C CYS A 19 -64.43 0.27 27.06
N VAL A 20 -64.32 1.60 27.14
CA VAL A 20 -64.43 2.49 25.97
C VAL A 20 -63.19 2.41 25.08
N ALA A 21 -61.98 2.34 25.66
CA ALA A 21 -60.73 2.18 24.92
C ALA A 21 -60.67 0.87 24.13
N ALA A 22 -61.22 -0.22 24.69
CA ALA A 22 -61.30 -1.52 24.01
C ALA A 22 -62.27 -1.53 22.81
N HIS A 23 -63.31 -0.69 22.82
CA HIS A 23 -64.22 -0.58 21.67
C HIS A 23 -63.69 0.33 20.56
N ILE A 24 -62.94 1.39 20.89
CA ILE A 24 -62.37 2.32 19.90
C ILE A 24 -61.27 1.67 19.04
N SER A 25 -60.55 0.66 19.55
CA SER A 25 -59.50 -0.05 18.79
C SER A 25 -60.02 -0.94 17.65
N SER A 26 -61.34 -1.08 17.49
CA SER A 26 -61.98 -1.90 16.46
C SER A 26 -62.48 -1.13 15.22
N GLY A 27 -62.21 0.18 15.13
CA GLY A 27 -62.34 0.93 13.87
C GLY A 27 -63.77 1.27 13.42
N GLN A 28 -64.76 1.31 14.33
CA GLN A 28 -66.11 1.78 13.98
C GLN A 28 -66.23 3.31 14.10
N SER A 29 -66.66 3.93 13.00
CA SER A 29 -66.91 5.37 12.92
C SER A 29 -68.12 5.79 13.76
N THR A 30 -67.94 6.92 14.44
CA THR A 30 -68.92 7.78 15.10
C THR A 30 -70.40 7.58 14.75
N ARG A 31 -71.16 7.04 15.71
CA ARG A 31 -72.47 7.55 16.18
C ARG A 31 -72.97 6.65 17.32
N GLU A 32 -73.10 7.25 18.50
CA GLU A 32 -73.59 6.67 19.78
C GLU A 32 -72.98 5.32 20.22
N VAL A 33 -72.10 5.38 21.23
CA VAL A 33 -71.66 4.18 21.95
C VAL A 33 -72.50 4.05 23.21
N SER A 34 -73.37 3.04 23.26
CA SER A 34 -74.11 2.67 24.46
C SER A 34 -73.43 1.49 25.14
N ALA A 35 -72.95 1.68 26.36
CA ALA A 35 -72.35 0.61 27.16
C ALA A 35 -73.27 0.28 28.35
N GLN A 36 -73.63 -1.00 28.49
CA GLN A 36 -74.34 -1.51 29.65
C GLN A 36 -73.35 -2.18 30.59
N CYS A 37 -73.22 -1.65 31.81
CA CYS A 37 -72.35 -2.23 32.82
C CYS A 37 -73.20 -2.77 33.97
N ARG A 38 -73.04 -4.06 34.27
CA ARG A 38 -73.74 -4.75 35.36
C ARG A 38 -72.81 -4.85 36.56
N TYR A 39 -73.20 -4.25 37.68
CA TYR A 39 -72.44 -4.27 38.94
C TYR A 39 -73.15 -5.16 39.96
N THR A 40 -72.40 -6.01 40.67
CA THR A 40 -72.97 -6.91 41.67
C THR A 40 -73.43 -6.13 42.90
N GLY A 41 -74.74 -5.89 43.01
CA GLY A 41 -75.38 -5.36 44.22
C GLY A 41 -76.39 -4.22 44.00
N GLU A 42 -76.39 -3.54 42.85
CA GLU A 42 -77.24 -2.34 42.64
C GLU A 42 -77.99 -2.29 41.28
N GLY A 43 -78.09 -3.42 40.57
CA GLY A 43 -78.82 -3.52 39.30
C GLY A 43 -78.04 -2.99 38.08
N GLU A 44 -78.58 -3.25 36.88
CA GLU A 44 -78.01 -2.78 35.61
C GLU A 44 -78.19 -1.27 35.44
N ARG A 45 -77.11 -0.56 35.11
CA ARG A 45 -77.18 0.84 34.68
C ARG A 45 -76.61 0.98 33.28
N ALA A 46 -77.45 1.54 32.40
CA ALA A 46 -77.05 1.90 31.05
C ALA A 46 -76.55 3.35 31.05
N TYR A 47 -75.38 3.58 30.49
CA TYR A 47 -74.83 4.92 30.31
C TYR A 47 -74.77 5.22 28.81
N THR A 48 -75.49 6.24 28.39
CA THR A 48 -75.50 6.73 27.01
C THR A 48 -74.69 8.01 26.95
N PHE A 49 -73.61 8.01 26.16
CA PHE A 49 -72.78 9.18 25.96
C PHE A 49 -72.99 9.70 24.54
N VAL A 50 -73.53 10.93 24.44
CA VAL A 50 -73.60 11.65 23.17
C VAL A 50 -72.34 12.50 23.08
N LEU A 51 -71.40 12.09 22.23
CA LEU A 51 -70.24 12.93 21.92
C LEU A 51 -70.74 14.18 21.18
N PRO A 52 -70.25 15.39 21.53
CA PRO A 52 -70.68 16.62 20.88
C PRO A 52 -70.41 16.54 19.37
N PRO A 53 -71.24 17.19 18.54
CA PRO A 53 -71.09 17.17 17.09
C PRO A 53 -69.79 17.88 16.75
N SER A 54 -68.75 17.08 16.52
CA SER A 54 -67.61 17.36 15.67
C SER A 54 -67.24 18.85 15.57
N SER A 55 -66.48 19.35 16.55
CA SER A 55 -65.36 20.21 16.17
C SER A 55 -64.37 19.33 15.42
N VAL A 56 -64.64 19.14 14.12
CA VAL A 56 -63.62 18.72 13.15
C VAL A 56 -62.59 19.85 13.13
N HIS A 57 -61.72 19.88 14.13
CA HIS A 57 -60.35 20.24 13.81
C HIS A 57 -59.84 19.07 12.99
N ASN A 58 -59.69 19.36 11.71
CA ASN A 58 -58.97 18.59 10.73
C ASN A 58 -57.61 18.19 11.34
N CYS A 59 -57.51 17.01 11.97
CA CYS A 59 -56.23 16.42 12.37
C CYS A 59 -55.57 15.80 11.14
N GLY A 60 -55.21 16.69 10.23
CA GLY A 60 -54.66 16.44 8.92
C GLY A 60 -54.65 17.81 8.26
N SER A 61 -53.69 18.64 8.64
CA SER A 61 -53.39 19.82 7.85
C SER A 61 -53.08 19.32 6.44
N GLY A 62 -53.68 19.91 5.39
CA GLY A 62 -53.44 19.47 4.01
C GLY A 62 -51.96 19.53 3.60
N LEU A 63 -51.12 20.22 4.39
CA LEU A 63 -49.66 20.26 4.27
C LEU A 63 -49.00 18.92 4.67
N GLU A 64 -49.39 18.30 5.78
CA GLU A 64 -48.77 17.05 6.25
C GLU A 64 -49.15 15.82 5.42
N GLN A 65 -50.37 15.78 4.85
CA GLN A 65 -50.77 14.69 3.95
C GLN A 65 -50.08 14.78 2.58
N GLU A 66 -49.84 16.00 2.10
CA GLU A 66 -49.13 16.25 0.84
C GLU A 66 -47.63 15.96 0.99
N GLU A 67 -47.00 16.41 2.08
CA GLU A 67 -45.61 16.08 2.42
C GLU A 67 -45.40 14.57 2.60
N MET A 68 -46.33 13.88 3.25
CA MET A 68 -46.28 12.41 3.39
C MET A 68 -46.53 11.68 2.08
N ARG A 69 -47.26 12.28 1.12
CA ARG A 69 -47.43 11.74 -0.24
C ARG A 69 -46.16 11.92 -1.05
N GLU A 70 -45.58 13.11 -1.04
CA GLU A 70 -44.32 13.44 -1.73
C GLU A 70 -43.14 12.60 -1.18
N LEU A 71 -43.10 12.40 0.13
CA LEU A 71 -42.12 11.52 0.76
C LEU A 71 -42.30 10.06 0.33
N ARG A 72 -43.53 9.55 0.23
CA ARG A 72 -43.79 8.18 -0.28
C ARG A 72 -43.35 8.03 -1.73
N GLU A 73 -43.61 9.01 -2.58
CA GLU A 73 -43.18 9.00 -3.98
C GLU A 73 -41.66 9.01 -4.08
N THR A 74 -40.97 9.83 -3.28
CA THR A 74 -39.51 9.87 -3.22
C THR A 74 -38.92 8.55 -2.73
N VAL A 75 -39.50 7.94 -1.70
CA VAL A 75 -39.08 6.61 -1.20
C VAL A 75 -39.28 5.55 -2.28
N GLN A 76 -40.41 5.57 -3.00
CA GLN A 76 -40.68 4.62 -4.08
C GLN A 76 -39.65 4.78 -5.22
N GLN A 77 -39.32 6.01 -5.59
CA GLN A 77 -38.28 6.30 -6.59
C GLN A 77 -36.90 5.82 -6.14
N LEU A 78 -36.53 6.05 -4.88
CA LEU A 78 -35.28 5.58 -4.32
C LEU A 78 -35.21 4.04 -4.32
N VAL A 79 -36.29 3.35 -3.95
CA VAL A 79 -36.36 1.88 -4.01
C VAL A 79 -36.13 1.38 -5.43
N THR A 80 -36.79 1.97 -6.44
CA THR A 80 -36.59 1.58 -7.84
C THR A 80 -35.15 1.84 -8.31
N LYS A 81 -34.55 2.96 -7.91
CA LYS A 81 -33.15 3.29 -8.26
C LYS A 81 -32.16 2.33 -7.59
N THR A 82 -32.41 1.94 -6.34
CA THR A 82 -31.58 0.94 -5.63
C THR A 82 -31.65 -0.41 -6.34
N GLN A 83 -32.85 -0.89 -6.71
CA GLN A 83 -33.02 -2.14 -7.47
C GLN A 83 -32.29 -2.11 -8.83
N GLN A 84 -32.31 -0.97 -9.51
CA GLN A 84 -31.56 -0.80 -10.76
C GLN A 84 -30.05 -0.89 -10.51
N LEU A 85 -29.53 -0.18 -9.50
CA LEU A 85 -28.10 -0.22 -9.15
C LEU A 85 -27.65 -1.62 -8.73
N GLU A 86 -28.48 -2.36 -8.00
CA GLU A 86 -28.22 -3.77 -7.64
C GLU A 86 -28.09 -4.65 -8.90
N THR A 87 -28.95 -4.43 -9.90
CA THR A 87 -28.92 -5.17 -11.17
C THR A 87 -27.65 -4.84 -11.98
N GLU A 88 -27.26 -3.56 -12.03
CA GLU A 88 -26.04 -3.11 -12.70
C GLU A 88 -24.78 -3.66 -12.01
N ALA A 89 -24.75 -3.66 -10.67
CA ALA A 89 -23.67 -4.25 -9.89
C ALA A 89 -23.53 -5.76 -10.16
N GLN A 90 -24.64 -6.50 -10.18
CA GLN A 90 -24.63 -7.92 -10.50
C GLN A 90 -24.12 -8.19 -11.92
N GLN A 91 -24.48 -7.33 -12.88
CA GLN A 91 -23.97 -7.43 -14.25
C GLN A 91 -22.46 -7.16 -14.32
N GLN A 92 -21.96 -6.18 -13.55
CA GLN A 92 -20.53 -5.90 -13.46
C GLN A 92 -19.76 -7.08 -12.84
N GLU A 93 -20.27 -7.66 -11.75
CA GLU A 93 -19.67 -8.86 -11.13
C GLU A 93 -19.56 -10.03 -12.11
N ASN A 94 -20.59 -10.26 -12.93
CA ASN A 94 -20.56 -11.31 -13.95
C ASN A 94 -19.48 -11.03 -15.03
N LYS A 95 -19.30 -9.78 -15.43
CA LYS A 95 -18.23 -9.38 -16.36
C LYS A 95 -16.84 -9.56 -15.75
N VAL A 96 -16.67 -9.20 -14.48
CA VAL A 96 -15.41 -9.39 -13.75
C VAL A 96 -15.08 -10.88 -13.69
N ARG A 97 -16.04 -11.73 -13.32
CA ARG A 97 -15.85 -13.18 -13.29
C ARG A 97 -15.46 -13.76 -14.66
N GLN A 98 -16.07 -13.26 -15.75
CA GLN A 98 -15.69 -13.66 -17.10
C GLN A 98 -14.25 -13.24 -17.43
N LEU A 99 -13.88 -11.98 -17.16
CA LEU A 99 -12.52 -11.49 -17.40
C LEU A 99 -11.49 -12.27 -16.57
N GLU A 100 -11.80 -12.62 -15.32
CA GLU A 100 -10.94 -13.47 -14.49
C GLU A 100 -10.69 -14.84 -15.14
N THR A 101 -11.71 -15.45 -15.74
CA THR A 101 -11.53 -16.71 -16.47
C THR A 101 -10.67 -16.57 -17.72
N GLU A 102 -10.83 -15.48 -18.48
CA GLU A 102 -10.02 -15.19 -19.66
C GLU A 102 -8.55 -14.93 -19.30
N VAL A 103 -8.30 -14.16 -18.24
CA VAL A 103 -6.93 -13.91 -17.72
C VAL A 103 -6.27 -15.20 -17.26
N GLN A 104 -7.01 -16.07 -16.58
CA GLN A 104 -6.48 -17.35 -16.12
C GLN A 104 -6.13 -18.28 -17.30
N GLN A 105 -6.96 -18.29 -18.35
CA GLN A 105 -6.66 -19.02 -19.57
C GLN A 105 -5.38 -18.48 -20.25
N GLN A 106 -5.28 -17.17 -20.43
CA GLN A 106 -4.09 -16.55 -21.03
C GLN A 106 -2.83 -16.86 -20.23
N LYS A 107 -2.91 -16.86 -18.90
CA LYS A 107 -1.79 -17.25 -18.04
C LYS A 107 -1.29 -18.66 -18.34
N THR A 108 -2.21 -19.62 -18.47
CA THR A 108 -1.83 -21.01 -18.81
C THR A 108 -1.22 -21.12 -20.21
N GLU A 109 -1.70 -20.36 -21.19
CA GLU A 109 -1.13 -20.33 -22.54
C GLU A 109 0.30 -19.75 -22.54
N VAL A 110 0.54 -18.70 -21.76
CA VAL A 110 1.88 -18.11 -21.60
C VAL A 110 2.86 -19.11 -20.97
N GLU A 111 2.47 -19.80 -19.90
CA GLU A 111 3.30 -20.81 -19.24
C GLU A 111 3.64 -21.98 -20.20
N GLN A 112 2.68 -22.41 -21.02
CA GLN A 112 2.92 -23.42 -22.05
C GLN A 112 3.89 -22.93 -23.13
N LEU A 113 3.75 -21.68 -23.58
CA LEU A 113 4.65 -21.09 -24.57
C LEU A 113 6.08 -20.95 -24.02
N GLN A 114 6.23 -20.51 -22.76
CA GLN A 114 7.53 -20.43 -22.09
C GLN A 114 8.22 -21.78 -22.04
N THR A 115 7.48 -22.85 -21.70
CA THR A 115 8.02 -24.22 -21.67
C THR A 115 8.47 -24.68 -23.07
N LYS A 116 7.69 -24.36 -24.11
CA LYS A 116 8.06 -24.69 -25.51
C LYS A 116 9.31 -23.94 -25.96
N VAL A 117 9.44 -22.66 -25.60
CA VAL A 117 10.65 -21.86 -25.90
C VAL A 117 11.86 -22.48 -25.22
N GLN A 118 11.77 -22.82 -23.94
CA GLN A 118 12.85 -23.45 -23.19
C GLN A 118 13.32 -24.76 -23.84
N VAL A 119 12.40 -25.61 -24.30
CA VAL A 119 12.73 -26.87 -25.00
C VAL A 119 13.38 -26.63 -26.36
N LEU A 120 12.92 -25.62 -27.11
CA LEU A 120 13.52 -25.27 -28.41
C LEU A 120 14.93 -24.70 -28.24
N GLU A 121 15.16 -23.90 -27.20
CA GLU A 121 16.47 -23.38 -26.84
C GLU A 121 17.43 -24.52 -26.49
N THR A 122 17.03 -25.45 -25.62
CA THR A 122 17.89 -26.60 -25.26
C THR A 122 18.25 -27.46 -26.48
N LYS A 123 17.29 -27.69 -27.38
CA LYS A 123 17.53 -28.48 -28.59
C LYS A 123 18.45 -27.78 -29.59
N SER A 124 18.31 -26.47 -29.77
CA SER A 124 19.23 -25.69 -30.61
C SER A 124 20.64 -25.59 -30.04
N LEU A 125 20.83 -25.76 -28.73
CA LEU A 125 22.12 -25.67 -28.05
C LEU A 125 22.86 -27.02 -28.08
N GLU A 126 22.15 -28.14 -27.94
CA GLU A 126 22.73 -29.49 -28.07
C GLU A 126 23.39 -29.71 -29.45
N ASP A 127 22.75 -29.24 -30.53
CA ASP A 127 23.27 -29.38 -31.91
C ASP A 127 24.54 -28.55 -32.18
N LYS A 128 24.80 -27.47 -31.43
CA LYS A 128 25.98 -26.60 -31.65
C LYS A 128 27.26 -27.11 -31.00
N CYS A 129 27.13 -27.94 -29.96
CA CYS A 129 28.23 -28.44 -29.14
C CYS A 129 28.53 -29.94 -29.39
N ALA A 130 27.68 -30.63 -30.16
CA ALA A 130 27.90 -32.02 -30.55
C ALA A 130 28.93 -32.09 -31.71
N GLU A 131 30.01 -32.86 -31.51
CA GLU A 131 31.03 -33.20 -32.51
C GLU A 131 31.89 -32.04 -33.07
N GLY A 132 32.66 -31.37 -32.20
CA GLY A 132 33.87 -30.66 -32.63
C GLY A 132 33.64 -29.51 -33.63
N HIS A 133 32.43 -28.96 -33.68
CA HIS A 133 32.13 -27.85 -34.58
C HIS A 133 32.93 -26.61 -34.17
N ARG A 134 33.67 -26.07 -35.15
CA ARG A 134 34.38 -24.80 -35.06
C ARG A 134 33.33 -23.70 -34.85
N LEU A 135 33.33 -23.06 -33.68
CA LEU A 135 32.54 -21.86 -33.39
C LEU A 135 33.45 -20.62 -33.53
N PRO A 136 33.70 -20.11 -34.75
CA PRO A 136 34.55 -18.95 -34.94
C PRO A 136 33.92 -17.72 -34.26
N GLY A 137 34.73 -17.01 -33.47
CA GLY A 137 34.33 -15.77 -32.78
C GLY A 137 34.05 -15.91 -31.29
N VAL A 138 34.16 -17.11 -30.71
CA VAL A 138 34.04 -17.30 -29.27
C VAL A 138 35.40 -17.09 -28.58
N PRO A 139 35.53 -16.17 -27.61
CA PRO A 139 36.85 -15.74 -27.12
C PRO A 139 37.48 -16.64 -26.05
N SER A 140 36.72 -17.55 -25.41
CA SER A 140 37.27 -18.47 -24.40
C SER A 140 36.35 -19.67 -24.13
N CYS A 141 36.88 -20.70 -23.45
CA CYS A 141 36.11 -21.85 -22.97
C CYS A 141 34.91 -21.43 -22.09
N TYR A 142 35.05 -20.36 -21.30
CA TYR A 142 33.96 -19.80 -20.51
C TYR A 142 32.77 -19.35 -21.39
N HIS A 143 33.03 -18.75 -22.54
CA HIS A 143 31.97 -18.33 -23.45
C HIS A 143 31.31 -19.53 -24.16
N LEU A 144 32.04 -20.63 -24.39
CA LEU A 144 31.45 -21.90 -24.87
C LEU A 144 30.54 -22.53 -23.81
N TRP A 145 30.92 -22.47 -22.52
CA TRP A 145 30.08 -22.89 -21.40
C TRP A 145 28.82 -22.02 -21.26
N LYS A 146 28.93 -20.70 -21.43
CA LYS A 146 27.80 -19.76 -21.51
C LYS A 146 26.84 -20.07 -22.67
N LEU A 147 27.36 -20.61 -23.78
CA LEU A 147 26.59 -21.07 -24.94
C LEU A 147 26.01 -22.49 -24.75
N GLY A 148 26.04 -23.05 -23.53
CA GLY A 148 25.40 -24.33 -23.22
C GLY A 148 26.25 -25.57 -23.47
N CYS A 149 27.52 -25.44 -23.89
CA CYS A 149 28.39 -26.61 -24.04
C CYS A 149 28.73 -27.21 -22.66
N ARG A 150 28.68 -28.54 -22.55
CA ARG A 150 28.92 -29.28 -21.30
C ARG A 150 29.89 -30.46 -21.44
N GLN A 151 30.23 -30.87 -22.66
CA GLN A 151 31.17 -31.96 -22.91
C GLN A 151 32.60 -31.42 -22.90
N SER A 152 33.45 -31.88 -21.98
CA SER A 152 34.87 -31.52 -22.01
C SER A 152 35.53 -31.98 -23.32
N GLY A 153 36.42 -31.17 -23.87
CA GLY A 153 37.05 -31.47 -25.16
C GLY A 153 37.91 -30.32 -25.70
N SER A 154 38.52 -30.53 -26.87
CA SER A 154 39.34 -29.51 -27.54
C SER A 154 38.48 -28.61 -28.43
N TYR A 155 38.54 -27.29 -28.21
CA TYR A 155 37.77 -26.28 -28.94
C TYR A 155 38.66 -25.17 -29.52
N VAL A 156 38.25 -24.61 -30.65
CA VAL A 156 38.92 -23.45 -31.27
C VAL A 156 38.31 -22.16 -30.74
N VAL A 157 39.05 -21.42 -29.91
CA VAL A 157 38.65 -20.12 -29.35
C VAL A 157 39.61 -19.02 -29.85
N SER A 158 39.06 -17.91 -30.38
CA SER A 158 39.75 -16.70 -30.88
C SER A 158 41.12 -16.87 -31.60
N SER A 159 41.11 -16.67 -32.93
CA SER A 159 42.20 -16.32 -33.88
C SER A 159 43.58 -17.01 -33.83
N ASN A 160 43.88 -17.83 -32.84
CA ASN A 160 45.09 -18.64 -32.78
C ASN A 160 44.77 -20.05 -33.27
N VAL A 161 45.64 -20.59 -34.13
CA VAL A 161 45.44 -21.83 -34.90
C VAL A 161 45.50 -23.10 -34.02
N SER A 162 45.59 -22.95 -32.69
CA SER A 162 45.75 -24.06 -31.74
C SER A 162 44.46 -24.34 -30.99
N ASP A 163 44.07 -25.60 -30.91
CA ASP A 163 42.96 -26.05 -30.09
C ASP A 163 43.25 -25.82 -28.59
N VAL A 164 42.25 -25.35 -27.86
CA VAL A 164 42.29 -25.20 -26.40
C VAL A 164 41.44 -26.30 -25.79
N TYR A 165 42.01 -27.08 -24.88
CA TYR A 165 41.26 -28.07 -24.13
C TYR A 165 40.38 -27.37 -23.07
N CYS A 166 39.07 -27.46 -23.23
CA CYS A 166 38.08 -26.97 -22.28
C CYS A 166 37.61 -28.14 -21.41
N ASP A 167 37.94 -28.11 -20.12
CA ASP A 167 37.41 -29.05 -19.14
C ASP A 167 36.17 -28.47 -18.43
N PHE A 168 34.98 -28.92 -18.83
CA PHE A 168 33.71 -28.51 -18.22
C PHE A 168 33.28 -29.38 -17.03
N HIS A 169 33.98 -30.48 -16.74
CA HIS A 169 33.69 -31.33 -15.58
C HIS A 169 34.24 -30.75 -14.26
N ASN A 170 35.24 -29.86 -14.34
CA ASN A 170 35.83 -29.13 -13.21
C ASN A 170 35.35 -27.69 -13.07
N PHE A 171 34.33 -27.27 -13.82
CA PHE A 171 33.81 -25.90 -13.76
C PHE A 171 33.04 -25.57 -12.48
N THR A 172 32.98 -26.50 -11.51
CA THR A 172 32.19 -26.38 -10.29
C THR A 172 32.96 -25.86 -9.07
N SER A 173 34.23 -25.45 -9.16
CA SER A 173 34.89 -24.80 -8.03
C SER A 173 36.20 -24.10 -8.41
N LEU A 174 36.28 -22.80 -8.10
CA LEU A 174 37.52 -22.01 -7.92
C LEU A 174 38.34 -21.69 -9.19
N SER A 175 37.84 -20.75 -10.01
CA SER A 175 38.59 -19.59 -10.54
C SER A 175 37.81 -18.90 -11.68
N GLY A 176 37.02 -17.88 -11.36
CA GLY A 176 36.37 -17.04 -12.39
C GLY A 176 34.87 -16.79 -12.25
N GLU A 177 34.25 -17.14 -11.11
CA GLU A 177 32.88 -16.70 -10.84
C GLU A 177 32.85 -15.22 -10.44
N ILE A 178 31.97 -14.44 -11.07
CA ILE A 178 31.69 -13.07 -10.64
C ILE A 178 30.93 -13.18 -9.32
N PRO A 179 31.40 -12.56 -8.22
CA PRO A 179 30.76 -12.67 -6.93
C PRO A 179 29.38 -12.00 -6.95
N GLN A 180 28.41 -12.53 -6.19
CA GLN A 180 27.06 -11.94 -6.14
C GLN A 180 27.04 -10.58 -5.41
N THR A 181 27.90 -10.42 -4.41
CA THR A 181 28.01 -9.18 -3.61
C THR A 181 29.48 -8.93 -3.26
N CYS A 182 29.75 -7.87 -2.50
CA CYS A 182 31.09 -7.61 -1.96
C CYS A 182 31.50 -8.53 -0.79
N SER A 183 30.57 -9.29 -0.19
CA SER A 183 30.85 -10.11 0.99
C SER A 183 31.89 -11.23 0.71
N PRO A 184 31.78 -12.02 -0.37
CA PRO A 184 32.80 -13.03 -0.71
C PRO A 184 34.18 -12.44 -1.03
N LEU A 185 34.21 -11.20 -1.57
CA LEU A 185 35.46 -10.49 -1.83
C LEU A 185 36.15 -10.10 -0.53
N TYR A 186 35.40 -9.66 0.48
CA TYR A 186 35.92 -9.39 1.82
C TYR A 186 36.52 -10.65 2.46
N GLU A 187 35.80 -11.77 2.39
CA GLU A 187 36.26 -13.07 2.92
C GLU A 187 37.53 -13.58 2.21
N SER A 188 37.80 -13.09 1.00
CA SER A 188 39.00 -13.38 0.23
C SER A 188 40.13 -12.35 0.46
N ASP A 189 40.05 -11.54 1.51
CA ASP A 189 41.01 -10.50 1.88
C ASP A 189 41.27 -9.47 0.77
N MET A 190 40.27 -9.20 -0.08
CA MET A 190 40.37 -8.16 -1.11
C MET A 190 40.27 -6.76 -0.47
N ALA A 191 40.99 -5.80 -1.03
CA ALA A 191 40.94 -4.40 -0.58
C ALA A 191 39.69 -3.67 -1.11
N SER A 192 39.31 -2.57 -0.45
CA SER A 192 38.26 -1.68 -0.97
C SER A 192 38.56 -1.18 -2.39
N GLY A 193 37.54 -1.13 -3.24
CA GLY A 193 37.74 -0.79 -4.66
C GLY A 193 36.53 -1.02 -5.53
N GLN A 194 36.71 -0.83 -6.85
CA GLN A 194 35.67 -1.13 -7.84
C GLN A 194 35.76 -2.60 -8.24
N TYR A 195 34.64 -3.31 -8.15
CA TYR A 195 34.53 -4.71 -8.52
C TYR A 195 33.27 -4.93 -9.35
N THR A 196 33.29 -5.94 -10.22
CA THR A 196 32.09 -6.40 -10.90
C THR A 196 31.40 -7.45 -10.03
N ILE A 197 30.09 -7.29 -9.83
CA ILE A 197 29.25 -8.25 -9.13
C ILE A 197 28.10 -8.72 -10.02
N ASP A 198 27.51 -9.86 -9.70
CA ASP A 198 26.37 -10.46 -10.41
C ASP A 198 25.32 -10.99 -9.40
N PRO A 199 24.48 -10.12 -8.81
CA PRO A 199 23.67 -10.48 -7.64
C PRO A 199 22.66 -11.60 -7.86
N ASP A 200 21.96 -11.62 -8.99
CA ASP A 200 21.04 -12.68 -9.37
C ASP A 200 21.76 -13.90 -9.97
N GLY A 201 23.04 -13.75 -10.27
CA GLY A 201 23.91 -14.80 -10.79
C GLY A 201 23.74 -15.02 -12.30
N PRO A 202 24.61 -15.85 -12.89
CA PRO A 202 24.80 -15.84 -14.33
C PRO A 202 23.56 -16.26 -15.12
N GLY A 203 23.04 -15.34 -15.94
CA GLY A 203 21.95 -15.64 -16.90
C GLY A 203 20.54 -15.51 -16.32
N ASN A 204 20.39 -14.88 -15.15
CA ASN A 204 19.09 -14.71 -14.48
C ASN A 204 18.38 -13.38 -14.77
N GLY A 205 18.86 -12.64 -15.79
CA GLY A 205 18.14 -11.51 -16.39
C GLY A 205 18.79 -10.15 -16.10
N VAL A 206 19.45 -9.99 -14.97
CA VAL A 206 20.31 -8.84 -14.70
C VAL A 206 21.73 -9.15 -15.21
N LYS A 207 22.38 -8.14 -15.79
CA LYS A 207 23.77 -8.28 -16.24
C LYS A 207 24.72 -7.99 -15.07
N PRO A 208 25.92 -8.58 -15.05
CA PRO A 208 26.95 -8.17 -14.11
C PRO A 208 27.25 -6.67 -14.24
N PHE A 209 27.44 -5.99 -13.11
CA PHE A 209 27.67 -4.55 -13.07
C PHE A 209 28.74 -4.15 -12.05
N SER A 210 29.36 -2.99 -12.27
CA SER A 210 30.43 -2.48 -11.41
C SER A 210 29.86 -1.77 -10.19
N VAL A 211 30.44 -2.06 -9.02
CA VAL A 211 30.10 -1.45 -7.73
C VAL A 211 31.36 -1.09 -6.97
N TYR A 212 31.24 -0.16 -6.03
CA TYR A 212 32.30 0.06 -5.04
C TYR A 212 32.10 -0.89 -3.86
N CYS A 213 33.08 -1.75 -3.61
CA CYS A 213 33.14 -2.56 -2.40
C CYS A 213 33.94 -1.81 -1.34
N ASP A 214 33.29 -1.58 -0.20
CA ASP A 214 33.86 -0.99 1.00
C ASP A 214 34.10 -2.11 2.02
N MET A 215 35.38 -2.48 2.14
CA MET A 215 35.85 -3.58 2.99
C MET A 215 36.34 -3.10 4.35
N ASP A 216 36.45 -1.78 4.53
CA ASP A 216 37.13 -1.17 5.67
C ASP A 216 36.17 -0.54 6.68
N SER A 217 35.05 0.02 6.20
CA SER A 217 34.19 0.85 7.06
C SER A 217 33.38 0.06 8.09
N VAL A 218 33.13 -1.23 7.85
CA VAL A 218 32.40 -2.09 8.78
C VAL A 218 33.24 -3.34 9.06
N PRO A 219 33.75 -3.52 10.30
CA PRO A 219 34.55 -4.68 10.64
C PRO A 219 33.82 -5.99 10.34
N GLY A 220 34.49 -6.92 9.66
CA GLY A 220 33.94 -8.23 9.34
C GLY A 220 32.96 -8.27 8.16
N LYS A 221 32.83 -7.20 7.37
CA LYS A 221 31.85 -7.14 6.26
C LYS A 221 32.39 -6.48 5.01
N GLY A 222 32.10 -7.07 3.86
CA GLY A 222 32.22 -6.42 2.56
C GLY A 222 30.94 -5.70 2.17
N VAL A 223 30.94 -4.37 2.24
CA VAL A 223 29.74 -3.57 1.95
C VAL A 223 29.71 -3.16 0.49
N THR A 224 28.64 -3.52 -0.20
CA THR A 224 28.36 -3.07 -1.56
C THR A 224 27.77 -1.67 -1.54
N VAL A 225 28.41 -0.72 -2.21
CA VAL A 225 28.02 0.70 -2.19
C VAL A 225 27.64 1.17 -3.59
N ILE A 226 26.42 1.72 -3.72
CA ILE A 226 25.90 2.27 -4.98
C ILE A 226 25.67 3.78 -4.82
N SER A 227 26.31 4.55 -5.70
CA SER A 227 26.31 6.01 -5.73
C SER A 227 25.23 6.55 -6.67
N HIS A 228 24.83 7.80 -6.47
CA HIS A 228 23.80 8.49 -7.26
C HIS A 228 24.04 10.02 -7.33
N ASP A 229 23.21 10.72 -8.09
CA ASP A 229 23.36 12.15 -8.42
C ASP A 229 22.81 13.14 -7.35
N SER A 230 22.45 12.66 -6.17
CA SER A 230 21.73 13.44 -5.14
C SER A 230 22.39 13.38 -3.76
N GLU A 231 23.71 13.15 -3.75
CA GLU A 231 24.50 12.99 -2.51
C GLU A 231 24.93 14.30 -1.85
N ALA A 232 24.87 15.39 -2.61
CA ALA A 232 25.21 16.73 -2.16
C ALA A 232 24.03 17.38 -1.43
N ARG A 233 24.35 18.23 -0.44
CA ARG A 233 23.37 19.08 0.24
C ARG A 233 22.75 20.03 -0.78
N THR A 234 21.46 19.86 -1.07
CA THR A 234 20.77 20.57 -2.15
C THR A 234 19.67 21.45 -1.57
N GLN A 235 19.63 22.71 -1.99
CA GLN A 235 18.66 23.68 -1.49
C GLN A 235 17.26 23.44 -2.05
N VAL A 236 16.25 23.68 -1.22
CA VAL A 236 14.83 23.70 -1.53
C VAL A 236 14.28 25.07 -1.14
N THR A 237 13.82 25.85 -2.11
CA THR A 237 13.21 27.17 -1.86
C THR A 237 12.24 27.52 -2.98
N GLY A 238 11.15 28.22 -2.65
CA GLY A 238 10.15 28.68 -3.63
C GLY A 238 8.99 27.72 -3.87
N TYR A 239 8.78 26.71 -3.03
CA TYR A 239 7.78 25.65 -3.23
C TYR A 239 6.72 25.68 -2.13
N SER A 240 5.50 26.15 -2.40
CA SER A 240 4.42 26.21 -1.39
C SER A 240 3.67 24.90 -1.22
N GLY A 241 3.38 24.21 -2.31
CA GLY A 241 2.55 23.01 -2.29
C GLY A 241 3.26 21.82 -1.64
N ALA A 242 2.51 20.95 -0.98
CA ALA A 242 2.99 19.66 -0.50
C ALA A 242 3.67 18.86 -1.63
N GLY A 243 4.94 18.46 -1.43
CA GLY A 243 5.73 17.73 -2.43
C GLY A 243 5.89 18.43 -3.79
N SER A 244 5.68 19.74 -3.85
CA SER A 244 5.80 20.50 -5.10
C SER A 244 7.25 20.64 -5.58
N TYR A 245 8.22 20.61 -4.68
CA TYR A 245 9.61 20.32 -5.03
C TYR A 245 9.75 18.82 -5.33
N MET A 246 10.43 18.50 -6.43
CA MET A 246 10.68 17.13 -6.87
C MET A 246 12.16 16.96 -7.20
N ARG A 247 12.80 15.97 -6.60
CA ARG A 247 14.16 15.56 -6.99
C ARG A 247 14.18 14.09 -7.33
N ASP A 248 14.24 13.79 -8.62
CA ASP A 248 14.51 12.43 -9.11
C ASP A 248 15.95 12.03 -8.80
N VAL A 249 16.14 10.79 -8.38
CA VAL A 249 17.43 10.22 -8.01
C VAL A 249 17.90 9.28 -9.11
N THR A 250 19.03 9.59 -9.73
CA THR A 250 19.65 8.75 -10.77
C THR A 250 20.86 8.04 -10.20
N TYR A 251 20.76 6.72 -10.08
CA TYR A 251 21.85 5.85 -9.61
C TYR A 251 22.81 5.48 -10.74
N GLN A 252 24.04 5.11 -10.36
CA GLN A 252 25.04 4.59 -11.31
C GLN A 252 24.69 3.18 -11.83
N ALA A 253 23.90 2.43 -11.08
CA ALA A 253 23.30 1.16 -11.48
C ALA A 253 21.80 1.37 -11.78
N SER A 254 21.25 0.55 -12.66
CA SER A 254 19.81 0.51 -12.95
C SER A 254 18.99 0.03 -11.74
N LEU A 255 17.70 0.34 -11.72
CA LEU A 255 16.83 -0.13 -10.65
C LEU A 255 16.76 -1.66 -10.59
N ASP A 256 16.74 -2.36 -11.72
CA ASP A 256 16.74 -3.83 -11.75
C ASP A 256 18.02 -4.41 -11.12
N GLU A 257 19.18 -3.84 -11.47
CA GLU A 257 20.49 -4.20 -10.86
C GLU A 257 20.50 -3.99 -9.34
N ILE A 258 19.99 -2.84 -8.88
CA ILE A 258 19.90 -2.52 -7.46
C ILE A 258 18.93 -3.46 -6.74
N ARG A 259 17.78 -3.77 -7.35
CA ARG A 259 16.79 -4.67 -6.73
C ARG A 259 17.31 -6.09 -6.63
N ALA A 260 18.02 -6.58 -7.64
CA ALA A 260 18.70 -7.88 -7.55
C ALA A 260 19.69 -7.91 -6.38
N LEU A 261 20.49 -6.86 -6.19
CA LEU A 261 21.38 -6.72 -5.04
C LEU A 261 20.63 -6.73 -3.70
N ILE A 262 19.56 -5.95 -3.57
CA ILE A 262 18.79 -5.86 -2.32
C ILE A 262 18.18 -7.21 -1.95
N VAL A 263 17.72 -8.00 -2.93
CA VAL A 263 17.10 -9.31 -2.72
C VAL A 263 18.08 -10.33 -2.13
N VAL A 264 19.34 -10.31 -2.57
CA VAL A 264 20.36 -11.27 -2.10
C VAL A 264 21.17 -10.77 -0.90
N SER A 265 21.05 -9.49 -0.55
CA SER A 265 21.74 -8.89 0.59
C SER A 265 20.98 -9.13 1.90
N GLN A 266 21.71 -9.38 2.99
CA GLN A 266 21.08 -9.55 4.30
C GLN A 266 20.40 -8.26 4.76
N SER A 267 21.04 -7.12 4.53
CA SER A 267 20.49 -5.82 4.89
C SER A 267 21.00 -4.74 3.95
N CYS A 268 20.13 -3.80 3.61
CA CYS A 268 20.47 -2.59 2.89
C CYS A 268 20.02 -1.37 3.68
N GLN A 269 20.79 -0.29 3.57
CA GLN A 269 20.50 0.95 4.26
C GLN A 269 20.82 2.16 3.39
N GLN A 270 20.06 3.24 3.60
CA GLN A 270 20.28 4.51 2.93
C GLN A 270 20.02 5.66 3.90
N PHE A 271 20.96 6.59 4.00
CA PHE A 271 20.81 7.74 4.89
C PHE A 271 19.97 8.83 4.22
N LEU A 272 19.07 9.45 4.97
CA LEU A 272 18.27 10.58 4.49
C LEU A 272 18.28 11.69 5.53
N LYS A 273 18.45 12.92 5.06
CA LYS A 273 18.42 14.13 5.90
C LYS A 273 17.61 15.23 5.22
N TYR A 274 16.80 15.92 6.02
CA TYR A 274 16.20 17.20 5.68
C TYR A 274 16.52 18.23 6.76
N GLU A 275 17.00 19.39 6.34
CA GLU A 275 17.20 20.58 7.16
C GLU A 275 16.14 21.60 6.77
N CYS A 276 15.55 22.27 7.75
CA CYS A 276 14.40 23.13 7.56
C CYS A 276 14.55 24.42 8.36
N TYR A 277 14.07 25.51 7.76
CA TYR A 277 13.95 26.82 8.36
C TYR A 277 12.63 27.41 7.90
N HIS A 278 11.67 27.57 8.81
CA HIS A 278 10.29 27.94 8.48
C HIS A 278 9.74 27.04 7.34
N SER A 279 9.93 25.73 7.49
CA SER A 279 9.44 24.71 6.56
C SER A 279 9.04 23.45 7.33
N ALA A 280 7.79 23.04 7.22
CA ALA A 280 7.25 21.86 7.88
C ALA A 280 7.39 20.59 7.02
N MET A 281 7.56 19.44 7.68
CA MET A 281 7.39 18.14 7.01
C MET A 281 5.93 17.68 7.07
N ASN A 282 5.18 18.09 8.08
CA ASN A 282 3.77 17.74 8.29
C ASN A 282 2.98 18.92 8.86
N PHE A 283 1.73 19.05 8.42
CA PHE A 283 0.70 19.87 9.09
C PHE A 283 -0.41 18.96 9.61
N GLY A 284 -0.34 18.62 10.91
CA GLY A 284 -1.26 17.63 11.50
C GLY A 284 -1.09 16.27 10.83
N ASP A 285 -2.12 15.81 10.12
CA ASP A 285 -2.12 14.54 9.36
C ASP A 285 -1.88 14.72 7.86
N THR A 286 -1.52 15.92 7.42
CA THR A 286 -1.13 16.18 6.03
C THR A 286 0.38 16.22 5.91
N ASP A 287 1.00 15.23 5.28
CA ASP A 287 2.45 15.29 5.02
C ASP A 287 2.74 16.22 3.83
N ILE A 288 3.75 17.05 4.02
CA ILE A 288 4.25 18.10 3.13
C ILE A 288 5.56 17.66 2.46
N ALA A 289 6.32 16.81 3.14
CA ALA A 289 7.55 16.20 2.64
C ALA A 289 7.49 14.67 2.77
N TRP A 290 8.00 13.97 1.74
CA TRP A 290 8.11 12.51 1.74
C TRP A 290 9.18 12.05 0.74
N TRP A 291 9.52 10.77 0.78
CA TRP A 291 10.36 10.13 -0.22
C TRP A 291 9.56 9.05 -0.94
N MET A 292 9.98 8.71 -2.15
CA MET A 292 9.33 7.68 -2.97
C MET A 292 10.17 6.40 -2.95
N THR A 293 9.49 5.28 -2.76
CA THR A 293 10.05 3.93 -2.81
C THR A 293 10.39 3.54 -4.24
N TRP A 294 11.11 2.42 -4.40
CA TRP A 294 11.48 1.90 -5.72
C TRP A 294 10.30 1.57 -6.63
N ASP A 295 9.17 1.16 -6.04
CA ASP A 295 7.92 0.80 -6.73
C ASP A 295 6.96 1.99 -6.88
N GLY A 296 7.42 3.22 -6.62
CA GLY A 296 6.66 4.43 -6.86
C GLY A 296 5.59 4.72 -5.80
N ARG A 297 5.62 4.05 -4.64
CA ARG A 297 4.79 4.42 -3.49
C ARG A 297 5.42 5.58 -2.75
N ARG A 298 4.56 6.42 -2.17
CA ARG A 298 4.95 7.39 -1.15
C ARG A 298 5.25 6.64 0.15
N ALA A 299 6.43 6.85 0.71
CA ALA A 299 6.75 6.32 2.02
C ALA A 299 5.98 7.08 3.12
N ASP A 300 5.63 6.36 4.19
CA ASP A 300 4.87 6.84 5.34
C ASP A 300 5.73 6.97 6.61
N TYR A 301 7.05 7.04 6.45
CA TYR A 301 8.03 7.19 7.53
C TYR A 301 9.30 7.84 7.00
N TRP A 302 10.12 8.36 7.91
CA TRP A 302 11.41 8.98 7.58
C TRP A 302 12.61 8.19 8.10
N GLY A 303 13.82 8.67 7.80
CA GLY A 303 15.06 8.12 8.35
C GLY A 303 15.00 8.00 9.87
N GLY A 304 15.43 6.84 10.38
CA GLY A 304 15.43 6.54 11.83
C GLY A 304 14.09 6.08 12.41
N ALA A 305 13.00 6.08 11.63
CA ALA A 305 11.71 5.55 12.05
C ALA A 305 11.37 4.24 11.34
N THR A 306 10.35 3.53 11.84
CA THR A 306 9.86 2.27 11.23
C THR A 306 8.77 2.54 10.19
N PRO A 307 8.63 1.68 9.16
CA PRO A 307 7.50 1.73 8.22
C PRO A 307 6.14 1.78 8.93
N GLY A 308 5.20 2.57 8.40
CA GLY A 308 3.88 2.77 8.99
C GLY A 308 3.81 3.72 10.20
N SER A 309 4.95 4.27 10.64
CA SER A 309 4.96 5.11 11.85
C SER A 309 4.35 6.50 11.64
N GLY A 310 4.42 7.07 10.43
CA GLY A 310 4.06 8.47 10.17
C GLY A 310 5.04 9.47 10.80
N LYS A 311 6.26 9.04 11.14
CA LYS A 311 7.22 9.81 11.95
C LYS A 311 8.63 9.75 11.37
N CYS A 312 9.50 10.61 11.89
CA CYS A 312 10.95 10.50 11.75
C CYS A 312 11.60 10.02 13.06
N GLY A 313 12.92 9.83 13.06
CA GLY A 313 13.68 9.29 14.19
C GLY A 313 13.34 9.93 15.54
N CYS A 314 13.32 11.26 15.65
CA CYS A 314 12.98 11.91 16.92
C CYS A 314 11.54 11.63 17.36
N GLY A 315 10.60 11.49 16.42
CA GLY A 315 9.21 11.20 16.74
C GLY A 315 9.00 9.76 17.16
N GLN A 316 9.79 8.85 16.58
CA GLN A 316 9.86 7.44 16.99
C GLN A 316 10.37 7.32 18.43
N GLU A 317 11.37 8.12 18.79
CA GLU A 317 12.00 8.11 20.12
C GLU A 317 11.28 9.00 21.15
N GLY A 318 10.39 9.90 20.72
CA GLY A 318 9.76 10.89 21.58
C GLY A 318 10.71 12.00 22.04
N THR A 319 11.75 12.27 21.25
CA THR A 319 12.85 13.20 21.57
C THR A 319 12.81 14.48 20.73
N CYS A 320 11.78 14.70 19.91
CA CYS A 320 11.70 15.93 19.12
C CYS A 320 11.58 17.19 20.00
N ASP A 321 12.22 18.25 19.53
CA ASP A 321 12.20 19.56 20.16
C ASP A 321 10.79 20.13 20.33
N ASN A 322 10.62 20.92 21.38
CA ASN A 322 9.35 21.56 21.76
C ASN A 322 8.17 20.58 21.90
N GLY A 323 8.45 19.29 22.11
CA GLY A 323 7.43 18.26 22.25
C GLY A 323 6.66 17.97 20.97
N LYS A 324 7.26 18.20 19.79
CA LYS A 324 6.60 17.84 18.52
C LYS A 324 6.42 16.32 18.41
N PRO A 325 5.24 15.83 17.99
CA PRO A 325 4.95 14.39 18.05
C PRO A 325 5.48 13.58 16.86
N LYS A 326 5.74 14.22 15.71
CA LYS A 326 6.13 13.56 14.46
C LYS A 326 7.57 13.86 14.08
N CYS A 327 7.90 15.13 13.86
CA CYS A 327 9.25 15.55 13.47
C CYS A 327 9.72 16.89 14.02
N ASN A 328 11.04 17.10 14.05
CA ASN A 328 11.63 18.37 14.47
C ASN A 328 11.22 19.51 13.54
N CYS A 329 11.21 19.26 12.22
CA CYS A 329 10.82 20.25 11.22
C CYS A 329 9.36 20.71 11.33
N ASP A 330 8.49 19.92 11.97
CA ASP A 330 7.09 20.30 12.20
C ASP A 330 6.95 21.43 13.24
N ASN A 331 8.06 21.90 13.82
CA ASN A 331 8.10 23.17 14.53
C ASN A 331 7.75 24.35 13.63
N ASN A 332 8.16 24.31 12.37
CA ASN A 332 7.94 25.37 11.39
C ASN A 332 8.24 26.78 11.94
N ASP A 333 9.40 26.92 12.59
CA ASP A 333 9.84 28.16 13.23
C ASP A 333 11.07 28.75 12.50
N ASN A 334 11.46 29.96 12.89
CA ASN A 334 12.61 30.67 12.32
C ASN A 334 13.95 30.18 12.89
N ASN A 335 14.05 28.89 13.22
CA ASN A 335 15.26 28.23 13.69
C ASN A 335 15.63 27.11 12.72
N TRP A 336 16.93 26.95 12.43
CA TRP A 336 17.39 25.81 11.66
C TRP A 336 17.23 24.53 12.48
N ARG A 337 16.51 23.57 11.90
CA ARG A 337 16.27 22.24 12.48
C ARG A 337 16.57 21.17 11.44
N SER A 338 16.64 19.92 11.87
CA SER A 338 16.80 18.81 10.95
C SER A 338 16.19 17.53 11.46
N ASP A 339 15.73 16.72 10.52
CA ASP A 339 15.34 15.33 10.73
C ASP A 339 16.19 14.45 9.80
N GLU A 340 16.86 13.46 10.40
CA GLU A 340 17.79 12.59 9.70
C GLU A 340 17.76 11.17 10.24
N GLY A 341 18.23 10.21 9.44
CA GLY A 341 18.45 8.86 9.89
C GLY A 341 18.60 7.86 8.74
N LEU A 342 18.78 6.59 9.11
CA LEU A 342 18.88 5.49 8.16
C LEU A 342 17.49 4.95 7.82
N LEU A 343 17.24 4.76 6.53
CA LEU A 343 16.18 3.91 5.99
C LEU A 343 16.76 2.50 5.88
N THR A 344 16.15 1.53 6.55
CA THR A 344 16.68 0.15 6.66
C THR A 344 15.69 -0.92 6.22
N HIS A 345 14.51 -0.52 5.71
CA HIS A 345 13.50 -1.44 5.22
C HIS A 345 13.75 -1.80 3.75
N ASN A 346 14.43 -2.94 3.52
CA ASN A 346 14.79 -3.42 2.18
C ASN A 346 13.63 -3.40 1.14
N PRO A 347 12.38 -3.77 1.49
CA PRO A 347 11.27 -3.74 0.52
C PRO A 347 10.95 -2.37 -0.05
N ASP A 348 11.32 -1.28 0.62
CA ASP A 348 11.01 0.08 0.17
C ASP A 348 12.20 0.77 -0.55
N LEU A 349 13.42 0.26 -0.36
CA LEU A 349 14.64 0.81 -0.97
C LEU A 349 14.84 0.38 -2.44
N PRO A 350 15.64 1.12 -3.24
CA PRO A 350 16.26 2.41 -2.93
C PRO A 350 15.27 3.59 -2.98
N VAL A 351 15.68 4.74 -2.46
CA VAL A 351 14.94 6.00 -2.65
C VAL A 351 15.01 6.43 -4.12
N THR A 352 13.87 6.61 -4.78
CA THR A 352 13.82 7.02 -6.20
C THR A 352 13.57 8.51 -6.37
N GLN A 353 12.94 9.15 -5.40
CA GLN A 353 12.60 10.56 -5.47
C GLN A 353 12.42 11.18 -4.09
N LEU A 354 12.77 12.47 -3.97
CA LEU A 354 12.52 13.27 -2.78
C LEU A 354 11.50 14.37 -3.09
N ARG A 355 10.57 14.58 -2.16
CA ARG A 355 9.45 15.50 -2.28
C ARG A 355 9.42 16.42 -1.08
N PHE A 356 9.40 17.74 -1.33
CA PHE A 356 9.35 18.75 -0.29
C PHE A 356 8.35 19.86 -0.66
N GLY A 357 7.88 20.59 0.35
CA GLY A 357 6.95 21.71 0.22
C GLY A 357 7.17 22.71 1.34
N ASP A 358 6.24 23.65 1.51
CA ASP A 358 6.31 24.67 2.56
C ASP A 358 7.66 25.41 2.62
N THR A 359 8.13 25.87 1.47
CA THR A 359 9.33 26.71 1.33
C THR A 359 9.03 28.00 0.56
N LEU A 360 7.77 28.45 0.57
CA LEU A 360 7.33 29.70 -0.06
C LEU A 360 7.06 30.75 1.03
N GLY A 361 7.87 31.81 1.08
CA GLY A 361 7.70 32.92 2.02
C GLY A 361 9.00 33.70 2.25
N TYR A 362 8.94 34.81 2.98
CA TYR A 362 10.15 35.49 3.42
C TYR A 362 10.91 34.56 4.38
N GLN A 363 12.10 34.11 3.95
CA GLN A 363 13.05 33.27 4.69
C GLN A 363 12.78 31.75 4.76
N ALA A 364 11.63 31.25 4.29
CA ALA A 364 11.35 29.80 4.24
C ALA A 364 12.35 29.07 3.32
N ASN A 365 13.04 28.07 3.87
CA ASN A 365 14.16 27.42 3.21
C ASN A 365 14.35 25.99 3.73
N GLY A 366 14.81 25.10 2.86
CA GLY A 366 15.15 23.74 3.22
C GLY A 366 16.41 23.26 2.51
N TYR A 367 17.03 22.22 3.04
CA TYR A 367 18.09 21.49 2.36
C TYR A 367 17.92 20.00 2.56
N HIS A 368 18.08 19.22 1.50
CA HIS A 368 18.08 17.77 1.62
C HIS A 368 19.44 17.18 1.27
N ARG A 369 19.67 15.97 1.78
CA ARG A 369 20.82 15.13 1.41
C ARG A 369 20.40 13.66 1.48
N LEU A 370 20.66 12.92 0.42
CA LEU A 370 20.47 11.48 0.35
C LEU A 370 21.83 10.80 0.30
N GLY A 371 22.08 9.84 1.19
CA GLY A 371 23.31 9.06 1.21
C GLY A 371 23.30 7.94 0.18
N LYS A 372 24.50 7.44 -0.14
CA LYS A 372 24.68 6.23 -0.96
C LYS A 372 23.88 5.05 -0.39
N LEU A 373 23.37 4.20 -1.28
CA LEU A 373 22.83 2.91 -0.89
C LEU A 373 23.98 1.99 -0.48
N ARG A 374 23.83 1.32 0.66
CA ARG A 374 24.82 0.38 1.18
C ARG A 374 24.15 -0.95 1.51
N CYS A 375 24.67 -2.06 1.00
CA CYS A 375 24.14 -3.40 1.20
C CYS A 375 25.23 -4.36 1.66
N SER A 376 24.92 -5.26 2.61
CA SER A 376 25.86 -6.27 3.13
C SER A 376 25.19 -7.61 3.34
#